data_AF-A0A1W6C0I6-F1
#
_entry.id   AF-A0A1W6C0I6-F1
#
_cell.length_a   1.000
_cell.length_b   1.000
_cell.length_c   1.000
_cell.angle_alpha   90.00
_cell.angle_beta   90.00
_cell.angle_gamma   90.00
#
_symmetry.space_group_name_H-M   'P 1'
#
loop_
_entity.id
_entity.type
_entity.pdbx_description
1 polymer ?
#
loop_
_entity_poly.entity_id
_entity_poly.type
_entity_poly.pdbx_seq_one_letter_code
_entity_poly.pdbx_strand_id
1 'polypeptide(L)'
;MPSADGERFFPITIFSGRGEAIPADEGGSNNLFFALPPDGAKPPRTFLLPTQVDVKVLDYELNHLSLLEEILNRKNENKAHLSERKLMIRMAVASVIEKFESEPNLFLVIVREWREVLATYRANLQTYVYSFSFERARREVAQAEIDYGTKLSGVLGDIAGKMLALPISLAGLVVLEKTTSKFEGFILVLGLAVVSVVLLAILHNQMLQTERLLHSFNVIFDDFKDKIKTYPPKLQGLLRITIDKVDKQGRTLTRTFRLLKGLSLLPIVGALLLAEIKYWDGFVWLLMTILSIVFSALNVAPNFLSP
;
A
#
# COMPACT_ATOMS: atom_id res chain seq x y z
N MET A 1 -2.64 -14.72 28.94
CA MET A 1 -3.53 -14.61 27.76
C MET A 1 -2.87 -15.33 26.60
N PRO A 2 -3.38 -16.47 26.11
CA PRO A 2 -2.87 -17.06 24.87
C PRO A 2 -3.95 -17.04 23.77
N SER A 3 -3.61 -16.37 22.67
CA SER A 3 -4.26 -16.37 21.35
C SER A 3 -3.10 -16.07 20.37
N ALA A 4 -2.94 -16.67 19.20
CA ALA A 4 -3.86 -17.43 18.38
C ALA A 4 -3.07 -18.44 17.52
N ASP A 5 -3.81 -19.44 17.07
CA ASP A 5 -3.42 -20.54 16.21
C ASP A 5 -2.54 -20.14 15.02
N GLY A 6 -1.34 -20.71 15.00
CA GLY A 6 -0.57 -20.88 13.77
C GLY A 6 -1.23 -21.96 12.93
N GLU A 7 -1.64 -21.60 11.72
CA GLU A 7 -2.14 -22.50 10.69
C GLU A 7 -1.19 -23.68 10.50
N ARG A 8 -1.57 -24.83 11.05
CA ARG A 8 -0.93 -26.11 10.74
C ARG A 8 -1.40 -26.52 9.36
N PHE A 9 -0.58 -26.23 8.35
CA PHE A 9 -0.60 -27.00 7.11
C PHE A 9 -0.40 -28.47 7.50
N PHE A 10 -1.47 -29.28 7.40
CA PHE A 10 -1.35 -30.72 7.55
C PHE A 10 -0.52 -31.23 6.37
N PRO A 11 0.70 -31.77 6.58
CA PRO A 11 1.41 -32.43 5.51
C PRO A 11 0.62 -33.69 5.16
N ILE A 12 0.05 -33.73 3.95
CA ILE A 12 -0.49 -34.96 3.39
C ILE A 12 0.71 -35.83 3.00
N THR A 13 1.17 -36.61 3.97
CA THR A 13 2.26 -37.58 3.82
C THR A 13 1.79 -38.72 2.92
N ILE A 14 2.48 -38.93 1.80
CA ILE A 14 2.36 -40.15 1.01
C ILE A 14 3.25 -41.20 1.67
N PHE A 15 2.68 -42.23 2.27
CA PHE A 15 3.40 -43.49 2.41
C PHE A 15 3.29 -44.25 1.09
N SER A 16 4.37 -44.29 0.31
CA SER A 16 4.64 -45.44 -0.54
C SER A 16 5.25 -46.50 0.37
N GLY A 17 4.43 -47.04 1.27
CA GLY A 17 4.83 -48.16 2.11
C GLY A 17 4.94 -49.39 1.23
N ARG A 18 6.17 -49.86 1.00
CA ARG A 18 6.40 -51.26 0.69
C ARG A 18 5.97 -51.99 1.97
N GLY A 19 4.71 -52.43 2.00
CA GLY A 19 4.20 -53.24 3.08
C GLY A 19 5.14 -54.42 3.30
N GLU A 20 5.38 -54.74 4.57
CA GLU A 20 6.06 -55.97 4.98
C GLU A 20 5.51 -57.16 4.18
N ALA A 21 6.41 -58.08 3.85
CA ALA A 21 6.17 -59.21 2.97
C ALA A 21 4.91 -60.00 3.38
N ILE A 22 3.83 -59.79 2.63
CA ILE A 22 2.70 -60.71 2.54
C ILE A 22 3.14 -61.77 1.49
N PRO A 23 3.03 -63.08 1.79
CA PRO A 23 3.51 -64.11 0.88
C PRO A 23 2.76 -64.01 -0.45
N ALA A 24 3.53 -64.21 -1.52
CA ALA A 24 3.07 -64.11 -2.89
C ALA A 24 2.01 -65.18 -3.17
N ASP A 25 0.77 -64.72 -3.37
CA ASP A 25 -0.19 -65.42 -4.21
C ASP A 25 -1.02 -64.40 -5.00
N GLU A 26 -1.07 -64.63 -6.31
CA GLU A 26 -1.88 -64.02 -7.38
C GLU A 26 -1.94 -62.49 -7.56
N GLY A 27 -1.33 -62.01 -8.66
CA GLY A 27 -1.70 -60.77 -9.35
C GLY A 27 -1.53 -59.47 -8.56
N GLY A 28 -0.29 -59.01 -8.34
CA GLY A 28 0.00 -57.77 -7.60
C GLY A 28 -0.71 -56.53 -8.16
N SER A 29 -1.88 -56.19 -7.59
CA SER A 29 -2.59 -54.97 -7.92
C SER A 29 -1.90 -53.79 -7.24
N ASN A 30 -1.43 -52.82 -8.01
CA ASN A 30 -0.97 -51.55 -7.45
C ASN A 30 -2.13 -50.87 -6.70
N ASN A 31 -1.89 -50.34 -5.51
CA ASN A 31 -2.91 -49.64 -4.73
C ASN A 31 -2.65 -48.13 -4.75
N LEU A 32 -3.66 -47.36 -5.14
CA LEU A 32 -3.65 -45.90 -5.09
C LEU A 32 -4.29 -45.41 -3.80
N PHE A 33 -3.65 -44.46 -3.12
CA PHE A 33 -4.14 -43.88 -1.88
C PHE A 33 -4.55 -42.43 -2.11
N PHE A 34 -5.78 -42.11 -1.76
CA PHE A 34 -6.31 -40.75 -1.81
C PHE A 34 -6.90 -40.37 -0.46
N ALA A 35 -6.48 -39.24 0.09
CA ALA A 35 -7.00 -38.72 1.34
C ALA A 35 -7.74 -37.40 1.08
N LEU A 36 -8.97 -37.32 1.57
CA LEU A 36 -9.78 -36.11 1.63
C LEU A 36 -9.58 -35.48 3.02
N PRO A 37 -8.99 -34.27 3.10
CA PRO A 37 -8.84 -33.57 4.36
C PRO A 37 -10.23 -33.22 4.96
N PRO A 38 -10.31 -32.99 6.27
CA PRO A 38 -11.59 -32.70 6.93
C PRO A 38 -12.12 -31.35 6.46
N ASP A 39 -13.39 -31.32 6.03
CA ASP A 39 -14.07 -30.12 5.52
C ASP A 39 -15.03 -29.49 6.57
N GLY A 40 -14.64 -29.56 7.84
CA GLY A 40 -15.42 -29.02 8.99
C GLY A 40 -16.70 -29.79 9.35
N ALA A 41 -17.41 -30.35 8.37
CA ALA A 41 -18.65 -31.11 8.54
C ALA A 41 -18.47 -32.64 8.53
N LYS A 42 -17.36 -33.14 7.98
CA LYS A 42 -17.06 -34.58 7.87
C LYS A 42 -15.64 -34.89 8.35
N PRO A 43 -15.42 -36.04 9.04
CA PRO A 43 -14.07 -36.48 9.41
C PRO A 43 -13.22 -36.76 8.14
N PRO A 44 -11.88 -36.74 8.25
CA PRO A 44 -10.99 -37.06 7.13
C PRO A 44 -11.28 -38.47 6.61
N ARG A 45 -11.36 -38.61 5.28
CA ARG A 45 -11.65 -39.89 4.62
C ARG A 45 -10.47 -40.31 3.76
N THR A 46 -10.10 -41.59 3.85
CA THR A 46 -9.03 -42.18 3.04
C THR A 46 -9.61 -43.28 2.17
N PHE A 47 -9.35 -43.19 0.87
CA PHE A 47 -9.77 -44.17 -0.12
C PHE A 47 -8.56 -44.97 -0.57
N LEU A 48 -8.67 -46.30 -0.47
CA LEU A 48 -7.72 -47.25 -1.03
C LEU A 48 -8.31 -47.78 -2.33
N LEU A 49 -7.65 -47.48 -3.44
CA LEU A 49 -8.06 -47.92 -4.78
C LEU A 49 -7.14 -49.03 -5.27
N PRO A 50 -7.57 -50.30 -5.25
CA PRO A 50 -6.88 -51.34 -5.97
C PRO A 50 -7.04 -51.09 -7.47
N THR A 51 -5.93 -51.09 -8.22
CA THR A 51 -5.92 -50.84 -9.67
C THR A 51 -6.36 -52.12 -10.39
N GLN A 52 -7.65 -52.44 -10.32
CA GLN A 52 -8.25 -53.60 -10.98
C GLN A 52 -8.78 -53.20 -12.36
N VAL A 53 -8.08 -53.66 -13.40
CA VAL A 53 -8.45 -53.42 -14.79
C VAL A 53 -9.44 -54.50 -15.23
N ASP A 54 -10.70 -54.10 -15.44
CA ASP A 54 -11.76 -54.93 -16.01
C ASP A 54 -11.86 -54.65 -17.53
N VAL A 55 -12.39 -55.58 -18.32
CA VAL A 55 -12.64 -55.41 -19.76
C VAL A 55 -13.51 -54.17 -20.01
N LYS A 56 -14.42 -53.87 -19.09
CA LYS A 56 -15.29 -52.68 -19.10
C LYS A 56 -14.51 -51.35 -19.08
N VAL A 57 -13.24 -51.35 -18.66
CA VAL A 57 -12.39 -50.15 -18.68
C VAL A 57 -12.08 -49.73 -20.12
N LEU A 58 -12.03 -50.68 -21.06
CA LEU A 58 -11.74 -50.43 -22.47
C LEU A 58 -12.87 -49.69 -23.19
N ASP A 59 -14.07 -49.67 -22.62
CA ASP A 59 -15.25 -49.00 -23.19
C ASP A 59 -15.24 -47.48 -22.96
N TYR A 60 -14.28 -46.95 -22.18
CA TYR A 60 -14.23 -45.55 -21.77
C TYR A 60 -12.98 -44.84 -22.29
N GLU A 61 -13.19 -43.68 -22.93
CA GLU A 61 -12.09 -42.84 -23.42
C GLU A 61 -11.58 -41.86 -22.36
N LEU A 62 -10.29 -41.98 -22.04
CA LEU A 62 -9.56 -41.06 -21.16
C LEU A 62 -9.04 -39.85 -21.96
N ASN A 63 -9.85 -38.81 -22.04
CA ASN A 63 -9.45 -37.56 -22.71
C ASN A 63 -8.41 -36.76 -21.90
N HIS A 64 -7.56 -35.99 -22.59
CA HIS A 64 -6.60 -35.05 -21.99
C HIS A 64 -5.58 -35.65 -20.98
N LEU A 65 -5.17 -36.91 -21.18
CA LEU A 65 -4.12 -37.56 -20.37
C LEU A 65 -2.77 -36.82 -20.40
N SER A 66 -2.50 -36.06 -21.46
CA SER A 66 -1.32 -35.20 -21.57
C SER A 66 -1.17 -34.20 -20.41
N LEU A 67 -2.28 -33.77 -19.82
CA LEU A 67 -2.30 -32.89 -18.65
C LEU A 67 -1.77 -33.61 -17.40
N LEU A 68 -2.16 -34.87 -17.22
CA LEU A 68 -1.67 -35.72 -16.14
C LEU A 68 -0.19 -36.05 -16.34
N GLU A 69 0.23 -36.35 -17.56
CA GLU A 69 1.63 -36.53 -17.91
C GLU A 69 2.44 -35.27 -17.58
N GLU A 70 1.95 -34.07 -17.91
CA GLU A 70 2.65 -32.83 -17.58
C GLU A 70 2.81 -32.63 -16.07
N ILE A 71 1.76 -32.90 -15.28
CA ILE A 71 1.77 -32.75 -13.82
C ILE A 71 2.67 -33.81 -13.15
N LEU A 72 2.71 -35.03 -13.67
CA LEU A 72 3.45 -36.16 -13.10
C LEU A 72 4.89 -36.29 -13.61
N ASN A 73 5.25 -35.63 -14.71
CA ASN A 73 6.59 -35.71 -15.28
C ASN A 73 7.65 -35.18 -14.32
N ARG A 74 8.63 -36.03 -13.96
CA ARG A 74 9.74 -35.70 -13.05
C ARG A 74 10.57 -34.51 -13.55
N LYS A 75 10.66 -34.29 -14.86
CA LYS A 75 11.36 -33.13 -15.44
C LYS A 75 10.73 -31.79 -15.03
N ASN A 76 9.48 -31.79 -14.60
CA ASN A 76 8.75 -30.59 -14.19
C ASN A 76 8.80 -30.35 -12.67
N GLU A 77 9.48 -31.18 -11.85
CA GLU A 77 9.48 -31.07 -10.39
C GLU A 77 9.93 -29.70 -9.85
N ASN A 78 10.79 -28.99 -10.60
CA ASN A 78 11.26 -27.66 -10.24
C ASN A 78 10.35 -26.52 -10.73
N LYS A 79 9.23 -26.81 -11.41
CA LYS A 79 8.28 -25.78 -11.84
C LYS A 79 7.47 -25.29 -10.64
N ALA A 80 7.31 -23.97 -10.56
CA ALA A 80 6.52 -23.32 -9.53
C ALA A 80 5.10 -23.92 -9.45
N HIS A 81 4.61 -24.13 -8.22
CA HIS A 81 3.27 -24.62 -7.90
C HIS A 81 2.93 -26.05 -8.39
N LEU A 82 3.91 -26.87 -8.78
CA LEU A 82 3.64 -28.25 -9.22
C LEU A 82 3.07 -29.11 -8.08
N SER A 83 3.56 -28.93 -6.85
CA SER A 83 3.05 -29.61 -5.65
C SER A 83 1.56 -29.34 -5.43
N GLU A 84 1.13 -28.09 -5.61
CA GLU A 84 -0.24 -27.64 -5.43
C GLU A 84 -1.14 -28.18 -6.55
N ARG A 85 -0.65 -28.22 -7.80
CA ARG A 85 -1.37 -28.87 -8.91
C ARG A 85 -1.54 -30.37 -8.69
N LYS A 86 -0.50 -31.07 -8.20
CA LYS A 86 -0.56 -32.48 -7.80
C LYS A 86 -1.56 -32.70 -6.67
N LEU A 87 -1.65 -31.77 -5.72
CA LEU A 87 -2.63 -31.84 -4.65
C LEU A 87 -4.07 -31.65 -5.17
N MET A 88 -4.30 -30.66 -6.04
CA MET A 88 -5.63 -30.38 -6.59
C MET A 88 -6.18 -31.53 -7.43
N ILE A 89 -5.35 -32.22 -8.21
CA ILE A 89 -5.79 -33.40 -8.99
C ILE A 89 -6.14 -34.57 -8.06
N ARG A 90 -5.39 -34.76 -6.95
CA ARG A 90 -5.71 -35.76 -5.93
C ARG A 90 -7.03 -35.45 -5.22
N MET A 91 -7.28 -34.19 -4.87
CA MET A 91 -8.55 -33.79 -4.28
C MET A 91 -9.71 -33.95 -5.25
N ALA A 92 -9.51 -33.67 -6.54
CA ALA A 92 -10.52 -33.88 -7.57
C ALA A 92 -10.89 -35.37 -7.71
N VAL A 93 -9.88 -36.24 -7.77
CA VAL A 93 -10.08 -37.69 -7.81
C VAL A 93 -10.80 -38.19 -6.55
N ALA A 94 -10.36 -37.77 -5.36
CA ALA A 94 -10.99 -38.16 -4.10
C ALA A 94 -12.45 -37.68 -4.00
N SER A 95 -12.76 -36.46 -4.46
CA SER A 95 -14.10 -35.88 -4.45
C SER A 95 -15.07 -36.60 -5.39
N VAL A 96 -14.60 -37.08 -6.54
CA VAL A 96 -15.43 -37.89 -7.45
C VAL A 96 -15.68 -39.27 -6.83
N ILE A 97 -14.65 -39.92 -6.28
CA ILE A 97 -14.78 -41.23 -5.64
C ILE A 97 -15.76 -41.20 -4.46
N GLU A 98 -15.75 -40.12 -3.65
CA GLU A 98 -16.67 -39.98 -2.52
C GLU A 98 -18.14 -40.09 -2.95
N LYS A 99 -18.50 -39.65 -4.16
CA LYS A 99 -19.88 -39.73 -4.68
C LYS A 99 -20.32 -41.15 -5.00
N PHE A 100 -19.38 -42.06 -5.21
CA PHE A 100 -19.60 -43.44 -5.63
C PHE A 100 -18.97 -44.44 -4.64
N GLU A 101 -18.83 -44.06 -3.37
CA GLU A 101 -18.17 -44.86 -2.31
C GLU A 101 -18.78 -46.27 -2.15
N SER A 102 -20.04 -46.46 -2.58
CA SER A 102 -20.74 -47.76 -2.55
C SER A 102 -20.41 -48.68 -3.74
N GLU A 103 -19.68 -48.23 -4.75
CA GLU A 103 -19.31 -49.07 -5.90
C GLU A 103 -18.09 -49.97 -5.59
N PRO A 104 -18.13 -51.25 -6.02
CA PRO A 104 -17.08 -52.21 -5.70
C PRO A 104 -15.76 -51.95 -6.44
N ASN A 105 -15.81 -51.30 -7.62
CA ASN A 105 -14.62 -50.97 -8.41
C ASN A 105 -14.50 -49.44 -8.59
N LEU A 106 -13.94 -48.79 -7.58
CA LEU A 106 -13.69 -47.34 -7.60
C LEU A 106 -12.69 -46.91 -8.69
N PHE A 107 -11.82 -47.82 -9.16
CA PHE A 107 -10.93 -47.53 -10.28
C PHE A 107 -11.72 -47.38 -11.59
N LEU A 108 -12.66 -48.28 -11.85
CA LEU A 108 -13.58 -48.18 -12.99
C LEU A 108 -14.40 -46.88 -12.93
N VAL A 109 -14.83 -46.46 -11.73
CA VAL A 109 -15.52 -45.17 -11.54
C VAL A 109 -14.65 -43.99 -11.99
N ILE A 110 -13.36 -43.95 -11.65
CA ILE A 110 -12.47 -42.87 -12.10
C ILE A 110 -12.38 -42.82 -13.62
N VAL A 111 -12.23 -43.98 -14.27
CA VAL A 111 -12.09 -44.05 -15.73
C VAL A 111 -13.39 -43.62 -16.40
N ARG A 112 -14.54 -44.11 -15.91
CA ARG A 112 -15.87 -43.75 -16.39
C ARG A 112 -16.16 -42.26 -16.22
N GLU A 113 -15.89 -41.71 -15.04
CA GLU A 113 -16.17 -40.32 -14.66
C GLU A 113 -14.96 -39.39 -14.85
N TRP A 114 -14.01 -39.76 -15.72
CA TRP A 114 -12.77 -38.99 -15.90
C TRP A 114 -13.02 -37.53 -16.31
N ARG A 115 -14.09 -37.30 -17.09
CA ARG A 115 -14.55 -35.94 -17.44
C ARG A 115 -14.92 -35.11 -16.20
N GLU A 116 -15.55 -35.72 -15.21
CA GLU A 116 -15.91 -35.07 -13.96
C GLU A 116 -14.68 -34.78 -13.09
N VAL A 117 -13.70 -35.69 -13.06
CA VAL A 117 -12.41 -35.45 -12.39
C VAL A 117 -11.72 -34.22 -13.00
N LEU A 118 -11.65 -34.13 -14.32
CA LEU A 118 -11.06 -32.98 -15.01
C LEU A 118 -11.82 -31.67 -14.75
N ALA A 119 -13.16 -31.71 -14.72
CA ALA A 119 -13.98 -30.54 -14.41
C ALA A 119 -13.73 -30.05 -12.96
N THR A 120 -13.70 -30.98 -12.00
CA THR A 120 -13.43 -30.70 -10.59
C THR A 120 -12.01 -30.14 -10.39
N TYR A 121 -11.02 -30.71 -11.07
CA TYR A 121 -9.65 -30.21 -11.07
C TYR A 121 -9.57 -28.77 -11.60
N ARG A 122 -10.21 -28.46 -12.73
CA ARG A 122 -10.24 -27.10 -13.30
C ARG A 122 -10.90 -26.11 -12.36
N ALA A 123 -12.00 -26.48 -11.72
CA ALA A 123 -12.68 -25.63 -10.72
C ALA A 123 -11.79 -25.35 -9.50
N ASN A 124 -11.12 -26.38 -8.96
CA ASN A 124 -10.17 -26.25 -7.84
C ASN A 124 -8.99 -25.35 -8.22
N LEU A 125 -8.43 -25.53 -9.42
CA LEU A 125 -7.34 -24.71 -9.92
C LEU A 125 -7.76 -23.25 -10.10
N GLN A 126 -8.92 -23.01 -10.70
CA GLN A 126 -9.47 -21.68 -10.89
C GLN A 126 -9.68 -20.97 -9.55
N THR A 127 -10.25 -21.67 -8.57
CA THR A 127 -10.46 -21.14 -7.20
C THR A 127 -9.14 -20.79 -6.51
N TYR A 128 -8.12 -21.64 -6.67
CA TYR A 128 -6.79 -21.38 -6.13
C TYR A 128 -6.15 -20.16 -6.79
N VAL A 129 -6.19 -20.07 -8.12
CA VAL A 129 -5.63 -18.93 -8.87
C VAL A 129 -6.33 -17.63 -8.47
N TYR A 130 -7.66 -17.64 -8.32
CA TYR A 130 -8.40 -16.47 -7.83
C TYR A 130 -8.02 -16.10 -6.40
N SER A 131 -7.97 -17.05 -5.48
CA SER A 131 -7.55 -16.81 -4.09
C SER A 131 -6.14 -16.22 -4.02
N PHE A 132 -5.21 -16.74 -4.81
CA PHE A 132 -3.85 -16.21 -4.91
C PHE A 132 -3.83 -14.78 -5.45
N SER A 133 -4.62 -14.49 -6.50
CA SER A 133 -4.74 -13.14 -7.06
C SER A 133 -5.30 -12.14 -6.03
N PHE A 134 -6.30 -12.55 -5.23
CA PHE A 134 -6.85 -11.69 -4.18
C PHE A 134 -5.88 -11.47 -3.03
N GLU A 135 -5.17 -12.50 -2.59
CA GLU A 135 -4.18 -12.36 -1.52
C GLU A 135 -3.01 -11.49 -1.97
N ARG A 136 -2.60 -11.59 -3.25
CA ARG A 136 -1.64 -10.65 -3.85
C ARG A 136 -2.18 -9.22 -3.84
N ALA A 137 -3.40 -8.99 -4.33
CA ALA A 137 -4.00 -7.65 -4.33
C ALA A 137 -4.11 -7.07 -2.91
N ARG A 138 -4.47 -7.91 -1.93
CA ARG A 138 -4.51 -7.53 -0.52
C ARG A 138 -3.14 -7.07 0.00
N ARG A 139 -2.07 -7.80 -0.33
CA ARG A 139 -0.70 -7.43 0.05
C ARG A 139 -0.26 -6.14 -0.63
N GLU A 140 -0.58 -5.95 -1.91
CA GLU A 140 -0.26 -4.72 -2.65
C GLU A 140 -0.96 -3.50 -2.04
N VAL A 141 -2.25 -3.61 -1.67
CA VAL A 141 -2.98 -2.54 -0.97
C VAL A 141 -2.36 -2.24 0.40
N ALA A 142 -2.03 -3.27 1.18
CA ALA A 142 -1.42 -3.09 2.51
C ALA A 142 -0.02 -2.45 2.40
N GLN A 143 0.78 -2.85 1.43
CA GLN A 143 2.09 -2.25 1.18
C GLN A 143 1.96 -0.79 0.77
N ALA A 144 1.01 -0.46 -0.10
CA ALA A 144 0.76 0.92 -0.50
C ALA A 144 0.31 1.77 0.69
N GLU A 145 -0.54 1.27 1.59
CA GLU A 145 -0.91 1.98 2.84
C GLU A 145 0.33 2.34 3.66
N ILE A 146 1.23 1.37 3.87
CA ILE A 146 2.47 1.57 4.64
C ILE A 146 3.40 2.57 3.94
N ASP A 147 3.64 2.40 2.64
CA ASP A 147 4.57 3.22 1.88
C ASP A 147 4.12 4.68 1.84
N TYR A 148 2.84 4.93 1.52
CA TYR A 148 2.31 6.29 1.46
C TYR A 148 2.15 6.89 2.85
N GLY A 149 1.73 6.12 3.85
CA GLY A 149 1.70 6.56 5.25
C GLY A 149 3.09 6.98 5.74
N THR A 150 4.13 6.21 5.39
CA THR A 150 5.53 6.53 5.71
C THR A 150 6.01 7.77 4.97
N LYS A 151 5.72 7.90 3.67
CA LYS A 151 6.08 9.09 2.89
C LYS A 151 5.43 10.35 3.44
N LEU A 152 4.13 10.33 3.72
CA LEU A 152 3.41 11.46 4.33
C LEU A 152 3.97 11.82 5.71
N SER A 153 4.30 10.81 6.52
CA SER A 153 4.97 11.02 7.81
C SER A 153 6.37 11.61 7.65
N GLY A 154 7.09 11.22 6.60
CA GLY A 154 8.39 11.78 6.22
C GLY A 154 8.31 13.26 5.87
N VAL A 155 7.29 13.70 5.13
CA VAL A 155 7.05 15.13 4.85
C VAL A 155 6.84 15.91 6.16
N LEU A 156 6.06 15.35 7.11
CA LEU A 156 5.88 15.96 8.42
C LEU A 156 7.20 16.02 9.23
N GLY A 157 7.98 14.94 9.20
CA GLY A 157 9.28 14.88 9.87
C GLY A 157 10.28 15.89 9.32
N ASP A 158 10.36 16.05 8.00
CA ASP A 158 11.26 17.00 7.35
C ASP A 158 10.90 18.47 7.69
N ILE A 159 9.62 18.76 7.92
CA ILE A 159 9.22 20.10 8.33
C ILE A 159 9.37 20.35 9.83
N ALA A 160 9.20 19.34 10.69
CA ALA A 160 9.13 19.52 12.14
C ALA A 160 10.34 20.30 12.70
N GLY A 161 11.55 19.97 12.25
CA GLY A 161 12.77 20.70 12.63
C GLY A 161 12.83 22.11 12.03
N LYS A 162 12.44 22.27 10.76
CA LYS A 162 12.40 23.57 10.07
C LYS A 162 11.39 24.53 10.72
N MET A 163 10.32 24.00 11.31
CA MET A 163 9.32 24.78 12.02
C MET A 163 9.80 25.36 13.35
N LEU A 164 10.90 24.87 13.93
CA LEU A 164 11.52 25.51 15.10
C LEU A 164 12.07 26.90 14.80
N ALA A 165 12.29 27.23 13.51
CA ALA A 165 12.64 28.58 13.11
C ALA A 165 11.53 29.60 13.39
N LEU A 166 10.26 29.18 13.53
CA LEU A 166 9.17 30.09 13.91
C LEU A 166 9.37 30.68 15.31
N PRO A 167 9.44 29.89 16.42
CA PRO A 167 9.75 30.43 17.75
C PRO A 167 11.02 31.29 17.78
N ILE A 168 12.07 30.88 17.06
CA ILE A 168 13.34 31.62 16.99
C ILE A 168 13.13 32.99 16.32
N SER A 169 12.39 33.03 15.22
CA SER A 169 12.08 34.29 14.52
C SER A 169 11.21 35.23 15.37
N LEU A 170 10.29 34.69 16.17
CA LEU A 170 9.50 35.49 17.12
C LEU A 170 10.37 36.04 18.26
N ALA A 171 11.34 35.27 18.76
CA ALA A 171 12.32 35.79 19.73
C ALA A 171 13.15 36.94 19.14
N GLY A 172 13.42 36.92 17.83
CA GLY A 172 14.06 38.02 17.11
C GLY A 172 13.28 39.34 17.19
N LEU A 173 11.95 39.31 17.33
CA LEU A 173 11.15 40.53 17.54
C LEU A 173 11.46 41.21 18.87
N VAL A 174 11.68 40.42 19.94
CA VAL A 174 12.07 40.95 21.26
C VAL A 174 13.47 41.58 21.21
N VAL A 175 14.37 41.02 20.40
CA VAL A 175 15.70 41.60 20.17
C VAL A 175 15.56 42.94 19.44
N LEU A 176 14.75 42.99 18.39
CA LEU A 176 14.46 44.21 17.63
C LEU A 176 13.86 45.33 18.51
N GLU A 177 12.99 44.97 19.44
CA GLU A 177 12.42 45.91 20.42
C GLU A 177 13.50 46.52 21.33
N LYS A 178 14.51 45.75 21.74
CA LYS A 178 15.58 46.21 22.65
C LYS A 178 16.71 46.97 21.95
N THR A 179 16.89 46.80 20.65
CA THR A 179 17.97 47.44 19.89
C THR A 179 17.82 48.95 19.80
N THR A 180 18.81 49.74 20.21
CA THR A 180 18.78 51.21 20.11
C THR A 180 19.39 51.75 18.81
N SER A 181 20.29 51.00 18.18
CA SER A 181 20.95 51.38 16.92
C SER A 181 20.03 51.18 15.71
N LYS A 182 19.88 52.22 14.88
CA LYS A 182 19.10 52.16 13.63
C LYS A 182 19.65 51.14 12.63
N PHE A 183 20.98 51.00 12.56
CA PHE A 183 21.64 50.07 11.66
C PHE A 183 21.42 48.61 12.07
N GLU A 184 21.54 48.32 13.37
CA GLU A 184 21.24 46.98 13.91
C GLU A 184 19.77 46.61 13.71
N GLY A 185 18.85 47.56 13.93
CA GLY A 185 17.42 47.37 13.69
C GLY A 185 17.12 47.04 12.23
N PHE A 186 17.76 47.74 11.27
CA PHE A 186 17.63 47.46 9.85
C PHE A 186 18.10 46.04 9.49
N ILE A 187 19.26 45.60 10.00
CA ILE A 187 19.77 44.24 9.78
C ILE A 187 18.81 43.19 10.35
N LEU A 188 18.26 43.42 11.54
CA LEU A 188 17.31 42.50 12.17
C LEU A 188 16.01 42.38 11.37
N VAL A 189 15.44 43.49 10.89
CA VAL A 189 14.24 43.49 10.04
C VAL A 189 14.50 42.74 8.73
N LEU A 190 15.65 42.99 8.09
CA LEU A 190 16.05 42.28 6.87
C LEU A 190 16.20 40.77 7.12
N GLY A 191 16.84 40.38 8.22
CA GLY A 191 16.99 38.98 8.61
C GLY A 191 15.65 38.29 8.85
N LEU A 192 14.73 38.93 9.57
CA LEU A 192 13.38 38.40 9.82
C LEU A 192 12.55 38.29 8.53
N ALA A 193 12.73 39.22 7.59
CA ALA A 193 12.10 39.16 6.28
C ALA A 193 12.62 37.95 5.48
N VAL A 194 13.95 37.75 5.42
CA VAL A 194 14.57 36.61 4.73
C VAL A 194 14.09 35.28 5.33
N VAL A 195 14.09 35.15 6.66
CA VAL A 195 13.61 33.93 7.35
C VAL A 195 12.15 33.65 6.99
N SER A 196 11.29 34.67 6.98
CA SER A 196 9.88 34.51 6.62
C SER A 196 9.70 34.05 5.18
N VAL A 197 10.44 34.63 4.22
CA VAL A 197 10.42 34.21 2.81
C VAL A 197 10.88 32.76 2.65
N VAL A 198 11.97 32.37 3.31
CA VAL A 198 12.49 31.00 3.27
C VAL A 198 11.48 30.01 3.85
N LEU A 199 10.84 30.33 4.98
CA LEU A 199 9.80 29.48 5.57
C LEU A 199 8.59 29.32 4.65
N LEU A 200 8.14 30.40 4.01
CA LEU A 200 7.05 30.35 3.03
C LEU A 200 7.40 29.46 1.83
N ALA A 201 8.62 29.57 1.30
CA ALA A 201 9.09 28.76 0.19
C ALA A 201 9.15 27.28 0.55
N ILE A 202 9.68 26.95 1.74
CA ILE A 202 9.72 25.58 2.26
C ILE A 202 8.30 25.03 2.39
N LEU A 203 7.40 25.75 3.08
CA LEU A 203 6.01 25.32 3.29
C LEU A 203 5.27 25.10 1.97
N HIS A 204 5.49 25.98 0.98
CA HIS A 204 4.89 25.81 -0.34
C HIS A 204 5.38 24.55 -1.05
N ASN A 205 6.68 24.28 -1.02
CA ASN A 205 7.24 23.06 -1.60
C ASN A 205 6.67 21.80 -0.92
N GLN A 206 6.52 21.79 0.40
CA GLN A 206 5.97 20.65 1.14
C GLN A 206 4.48 20.41 0.83
N MET A 207 3.71 21.48 0.59
CA MET A 207 2.33 21.35 0.09
C MET A 207 2.29 20.65 -1.27
N LEU A 208 3.11 21.10 -2.23
CA LEU A 208 3.19 20.49 -3.56
C LEU A 208 3.68 19.03 -3.50
N GLN A 209 4.58 18.70 -2.57
CA GLN A 209 5.03 17.33 -2.38
C GLN A 209 3.89 16.44 -1.83
N THR A 210 3.11 16.94 -0.88
CA THR A 210 1.96 16.23 -0.32
C THR A 210 0.89 15.98 -1.36
N GLU A 211 0.57 16.99 -2.18
CA GLU A 211 -0.41 16.88 -3.26
C GLU A 211 0.02 15.84 -4.31
N ARG A 212 1.29 15.85 -4.71
CA ARG A 212 1.85 14.85 -5.62
C ARG A 212 1.75 13.43 -5.05
N LEU A 213 2.02 13.26 -3.76
CA LEU A 213 1.89 11.96 -3.09
C LEU A 213 0.44 11.47 -3.07
N LEU A 214 -0.52 12.34 -2.77
CA LEU A 214 -1.95 12.00 -2.76
C LEU A 214 -2.46 11.67 -4.17
N HIS A 215 -2.04 12.45 -5.18
CA HIS A 215 -2.36 12.17 -6.56
C HIS A 215 -1.80 10.80 -7.00
N SER A 216 -0.52 10.54 -6.73
CA SER A 216 0.13 9.26 -7.05
C SER A 216 -0.56 8.08 -6.35
N PHE A 217 -0.99 8.27 -5.11
CA PHE A 217 -1.79 7.28 -4.38
C PHE A 217 -3.12 7.02 -5.10
N ASN A 218 -3.86 8.07 -5.44
CA ASN A 218 -5.15 7.92 -6.11
C ASN A 218 -5.02 7.20 -7.46
N VAL A 219 -4.03 7.53 -8.28
CA VAL A 219 -3.80 6.86 -9.58
C VAL A 219 -3.58 5.35 -9.41
N ILE A 220 -2.76 4.94 -8.45
CA ILE A 220 -2.53 3.50 -8.20
C ILE A 220 -3.82 2.84 -7.71
N PHE A 221 -4.59 3.53 -6.87
CA PHE A 221 -5.82 2.97 -6.29
C PHE A 221 -6.99 2.95 -7.27
N ASP A 222 -6.99 3.74 -8.33
CA ASP A 222 -8.04 3.73 -9.34
C ASP A 222 -8.13 2.38 -10.06
N ASP A 223 -6.99 1.74 -10.38
CA ASP A 223 -6.95 0.38 -10.94
C ASP A 223 -7.65 -0.66 -10.04
N PHE A 224 -7.54 -0.50 -8.72
CA PHE A 224 -8.22 -1.36 -7.74
C PHE A 224 -9.69 -1.01 -7.59
N LYS A 225 -10.07 0.28 -7.71
CA LYS A 225 -11.46 0.74 -7.66
C LYS A 225 -12.26 0.22 -8.86
N ASP A 226 -11.69 0.21 -10.06
CA ASP A 226 -12.37 -0.27 -11.26
C ASP A 226 -12.76 -1.75 -11.15
N LYS A 227 -11.94 -2.54 -10.44
CA LYS A 227 -12.16 -3.98 -10.24
C LYS A 227 -12.89 -4.31 -8.95
N ILE A 228 -13.29 -3.33 -8.14
CA ILE A 228 -13.79 -3.53 -6.77
C ILE A 228 -14.98 -4.49 -6.66
N LYS A 229 -15.86 -4.51 -7.68
CA LYS A 229 -17.05 -5.40 -7.71
C LYS A 229 -16.68 -6.88 -7.84
N THR A 230 -15.50 -7.17 -8.36
CA THR A 230 -15.00 -8.55 -8.52
C THR A 230 -14.27 -9.07 -7.28
N TYR A 231 -13.97 -8.18 -6.33
CA TYR A 231 -13.25 -8.53 -5.11
C TYR A 231 -14.17 -9.03 -3.99
N PRO A 232 -13.67 -9.92 -3.11
CA PRO A 232 -14.42 -10.35 -1.95
C PRO A 232 -14.71 -9.19 -0.98
N PRO A 233 -15.81 -9.22 -0.21
CA PRO A 233 -16.23 -8.11 0.66
C PRO A 233 -15.16 -7.61 1.63
N LYS A 234 -14.32 -8.53 2.13
CA LYS A 234 -13.20 -8.20 3.03
C LYS A 234 -12.15 -7.30 2.36
N LEU A 235 -11.82 -7.55 1.09
CA LEU A 235 -10.86 -6.74 0.34
C LEU A 235 -11.48 -5.39 -0.06
N GLN A 236 -12.76 -5.35 -0.40
CA GLN A 236 -13.47 -4.10 -0.65
C GLN A 236 -13.46 -3.18 0.58
N GLY A 237 -13.69 -3.75 1.77
CA GLY A 237 -13.62 -3.04 3.04
C GLY A 237 -12.22 -2.48 3.31
N LEU A 238 -11.18 -3.32 3.12
CA LEU A 238 -9.79 -2.88 3.26
C LEU A 238 -9.47 -1.71 2.34
N LEU A 239 -9.82 -1.83 1.06
CA LEU A 239 -9.57 -0.80 0.05
C LEU A 239 -10.21 0.55 0.44
N ARG A 240 -11.47 0.53 0.89
CA ARG A 240 -12.17 1.74 1.36
C ARG A 240 -11.49 2.38 2.58
N ILE A 241 -11.12 1.56 3.56
CA ILE A 241 -10.45 2.03 4.78
C ILE A 241 -9.09 2.65 4.45
N THR A 242 -8.30 2.00 3.60
CA THR A 242 -6.98 2.49 3.20
C THR A 242 -7.08 3.83 2.47
N ILE A 243 -8.02 3.98 1.53
CA ILE A 243 -8.27 5.25 0.84
C ILE A 243 -8.63 6.35 1.84
N ASP A 244 -9.58 6.10 2.74
CA ASP A 244 -10.01 7.10 3.73
C ASP A 244 -8.87 7.52 4.66
N LYS A 245 -8.06 6.57 5.14
CA LYS A 245 -6.92 6.87 6.02
C LYS A 245 -5.87 7.75 5.34
N VAL A 246 -5.44 7.41 4.14
CA VAL A 246 -4.40 8.16 3.42
C VAL A 246 -4.91 9.56 3.06
N ASP A 247 -6.16 9.66 2.62
CA ASP A 247 -6.79 10.94 2.30
C ASP A 247 -6.97 11.81 3.55
N LYS A 248 -7.40 11.23 4.67
CA LYS A 248 -7.47 11.92 5.98
C LYS A 248 -6.11 12.41 6.45
N GLN A 249 -5.05 11.61 6.30
CA GLN A 249 -3.69 12.01 6.65
C GLN A 249 -3.20 13.16 5.76
N GLY A 250 -3.41 13.06 4.44
CA GLY A 250 -3.08 14.11 3.47
C GLY A 250 -3.80 15.43 3.72
N ARG A 251 -5.11 15.38 4.00
CA ARG A 251 -5.90 16.56 4.37
C ARG A 251 -5.42 17.20 5.67
N THR A 252 -5.09 16.37 6.67
CA THR A 252 -4.56 16.86 7.95
C THR A 252 -3.25 17.60 7.73
N LEU A 253 -2.32 17.00 6.98
CA LEU A 253 -1.03 17.61 6.66
C LEU A 253 -1.18 18.92 5.88
N THR A 254 -2.08 18.95 4.89
CA THR A 254 -2.38 20.16 4.11
C THR A 254 -3.00 21.27 4.97
N ARG A 255 -3.86 20.93 5.94
CA ARG A 255 -4.39 21.90 6.91
C ARG A 255 -3.29 22.43 7.81
N THR A 256 -2.42 21.57 8.32
CA THR A 256 -1.26 21.96 9.15
C THR A 256 -0.37 22.95 8.39
N PHE A 257 -0.01 22.66 7.13
CA PHE A 257 0.81 23.59 6.35
C PHE A 257 0.14 24.93 6.08
N ARG A 258 -1.18 24.97 5.85
CA ARG A 258 -1.90 26.24 5.72
C ARG A 258 -1.85 27.07 7.01
N LEU A 259 -2.03 26.44 8.17
CA LEU A 259 -1.91 27.13 9.46
C LEU A 259 -0.48 27.67 9.64
N LEU A 260 0.52 26.84 9.41
CA LEU A 260 1.93 27.21 9.53
C LEU A 260 2.34 28.33 8.56
N LYS A 261 1.78 28.35 7.35
CA LYS A 261 1.97 29.42 6.38
C LYS A 261 1.47 30.76 6.93
N GLY A 262 0.28 30.79 7.54
CA GLY A 262 -0.23 31.98 8.23
C GLY A 262 0.69 32.43 9.37
N LEU A 263 1.12 31.50 10.22
CA LEU A 263 2.07 31.78 11.31
C LEU A 263 3.42 32.31 10.82
N SER A 264 3.92 31.85 9.68
CA SER A 264 5.19 32.30 9.10
C SER A 264 5.21 33.75 8.62
N LEU A 265 4.04 34.39 8.51
CA LEU A 265 3.94 35.81 8.20
C LEU A 265 4.02 36.70 9.46
N LEU A 266 3.83 36.14 10.65
CA LEU A 266 3.87 36.91 11.90
C LEU A 266 5.22 37.60 12.16
N PRO A 267 6.38 36.97 11.92
CA PRO A 267 7.67 37.62 12.17
C PRO A 267 7.89 38.83 11.27
N ILE A 268 7.57 38.74 9.98
CA ILE A 268 7.74 39.87 9.06
C ILE A 268 6.72 40.98 9.35
N VAL A 269 5.45 40.66 9.60
CA VAL A 269 4.43 41.66 9.96
C VAL A 269 4.78 42.34 11.27
N GLY A 270 5.19 41.57 12.29
CA GLY A 270 5.61 42.10 13.58
C GLY A 270 6.86 42.98 13.47
N ALA A 271 7.84 42.59 12.65
CA ALA A 271 9.05 43.37 12.43
C ALA A 271 8.75 44.71 11.76
N LEU A 272 7.86 44.72 10.75
CA LEU A 272 7.42 45.93 10.06
C LEU A 272 6.65 46.87 11.00
N LEU A 273 5.69 46.35 11.77
CA LEU A 273 4.92 47.15 12.73
C LEU A 273 5.82 47.76 13.82
N LEU A 274 6.75 46.99 14.38
CA LEU A 274 7.69 47.50 15.38
C LEU A 274 8.64 48.54 14.80
N ALA A 275 9.13 48.32 13.58
CA ALA A 275 9.99 49.28 12.90
C ALA A 275 9.23 50.59 12.62
N GLU A 276 7.98 50.51 12.20
CA GLU A 276 7.12 51.66 11.93
C GLU A 276 6.89 52.48 13.21
N ILE A 277 6.50 51.84 14.32
CA ILE A 277 6.27 52.53 15.61
C ILE A 277 7.56 53.16 16.15
N LYS A 278 8.67 52.42 16.11
CA LYS A 278 9.92 52.83 16.78
C LYS A 278 10.70 53.87 16.01
N TYR A 279 10.64 53.83 14.69
CA TYR A 279 11.38 54.76 13.83
C TYR A 279 10.47 55.81 13.17
N TRP A 280 9.20 55.91 13.60
CA TRP A 280 8.22 56.88 13.09
C TRP A 280 8.75 58.31 13.11
N ASP A 281 9.27 58.76 14.25
CA ASP A 281 9.77 60.14 14.40
C ASP A 281 10.96 60.43 13.49
N GLY A 282 11.83 59.43 13.30
CA GLY A 282 12.97 59.53 12.38
C GLY A 282 12.54 59.56 10.92
N PHE A 283 11.51 58.79 10.57
CA PHE A 283 10.93 58.76 9.22
C PHE A 283 10.19 60.07 8.89
N VAL A 284 9.36 60.58 9.80
CA VAL A 284 8.67 61.87 9.66
C VAL A 284 9.67 63.02 9.56
N TRP A 285 10.76 63.01 10.35
CA TRP A 285 11.81 64.02 10.24
C TRP A 285 12.54 63.98 8.89
N LEU A 286 12.81 62.78 8.36
CA LEU A 286 13.43 62.59 7.04
C LEU A 286 12.49 63.03 5.91
N LEU A 287 11.20 62.70 6.01
CA LEU A 287 10.16 63.16 5.08
C LEU A 287 10.06 64.69 5.09
N MET A 288 10.02 65.31 6.26
CA MET A 288 9.94 66.77 6.42
C MET A 288 11.20 67.48 5.93
N THR A 289 12.39 66.89 6.11
CA THR A 289 13.64 67.45 5.55
C THR A 289 13.68 67.34 4.03
N ILE A 290 13.26 66.22 3.45
CA ILE A 290 13.11 66.09 2.00
C ILE A 290 12.10 67.12 1.46
N LEU A 291 10.94 67.26 2.11
CA LEU A 291 9.91 68.24 1.74
C LEU A 291 10.44 69.68 1.84
N SER A 292 11.21 69.98 2.88
CA SER A 292 11.83 71.31 3.09
C SER A 292 12.92 71.61 2.05
N ILE A 293 13.71 70.61 1.66
CA ILE A 293 14.73 70.73 0.61
C ILE A 293 14.05 70.95 -0.75
N VAL A 294 13.01 70.20 -1.06
CA VAL A 294 12.22 70.34 -2.30
C VAL A 294 11.54 71.72 -2.35
N PHE A 295 10.93 72.17 -1.25
CA PHE A 295 10.29 73.48 -1.17
C PHE A 295 11.29 74.64 -1.25
N SER A 296 12.47 74.52 -0.62
CA SER A 296 13.54 75.51 -0.73
C SER A 296 14.15 75.56 -2.13
N ALA A 297 14.29 74.42 -2.81
CA ALA A 297 14.77 74.33 -4.19
C ALA A 297 13.79 74.94 -5.20
N LEU A 298 12.48 74.94 -4.89
CA LEU A 298 11.45 75.62 -5.68
C LEU A 298 11.42 77.14 -5.46
N ASN A 299 12.00 77.66 -4.37
CA ASN A 299 11.91 79.07 -3.98
C ASN A 299 13.17 79.91 -4.30
N VAL A 300 14.15 79.31 -4.99
CA VAL A 300 15.39 79.96 -5.48
C VAL A 300 15.48 79.63 -6.98
N ALA A 301 15.27 80.48 -7.99
CA ALA A 301 15.24 81.94 -8.21
C ALA A 301 14.62 82.17 -9.65
N PRO A 302 14.51 83.39 -10.26
CA PRO A 302 15.13 84.66 -9.86
C PRO A 302 14.30 85.95 -9.99
N ASN A 303 14.54 86.87 -9.06
CA ASN A 303 14.57 88.31 -9.32
C ASN A 303 15.79 88.61 -10.21
N PHE A 304 15.62 88.58 -11.53
CA PHE A 304 16.49 89.26 -12.49
C PHE A 304 15.63 89.66 -13.68
N LEU A 305 15.72 90.93 -14.08
CA LEU A 305 15.00 91.66 -15.14
C LEU A 305 13.82 92.52 -14.66
N SER A 306 14.13 93.76 -14.29
CA SER A 306 13.30 94.93 -14.62
C SER A 306 14.18 95.92 -15.40
N PRO A 307 13.64 96.58 -16.44
CA PRO A 307 14.38 97.27 -17.50
C PRO A 307 15.07 98.56 -17.05
#